data_AF-A0A2H0T7B8-F1
#
_entry.id   AF-A0A2H0T7B8-F1
#
_cell.length_a   1.000
_cell.length_b   1.000
_cell.length_c   1.000
_cell.angle_alpha   90.00
_cell.angle_beta   90.00
_cell.angle_gamma   90.00
#
_symmetry.space_group_name_H-M   'P 1'
#
loop_
_entity.id
_entity.type
_entity.pdbx_description
1 polymer ?
#
loop_
_entity_poly.entity_id
_entity_poly.type
_entity_poly.pdbx_seq_one_letter_code
_entity_poly.pdbx_strand_id
1 'polypeptide(L)'
;MVVWYNKYIIMNIYKLEKIGRGIIYILAFFPFIVVPHTLWPFVFIPNLIFYCLTAVLLTLLLIILFKDKFNASIKRNNLVFIILSFVIVMAISAIFGVDAQNSFFGFQPRMGGLLAYLAYFGWLISIIFFLDNKEKWIFFIK
;
A
#
# COMPACT_ATOMS: atom_id res chain seq x y z
N MET A 1 -12.11 7.75 34.44
CA MET A 1 -11.02 6.87 33.92
C MET A 1 -11.19 6.52 32.45
N VAL A 2 -12.42 6.23 31.96
CA VAL A 2 -12.72 5.89 30.55
C VAL A 2 -12.36 7.01 29.54
N VAL A 3 -12.56 8.28 29.90
CA VAL A 3 -12.33 9.42 28.99
C VAL A 3 -10.84 9.61 28.63
N TRP A 4 -9.93 9.38 29.58
CA TRP A 4 -8.49 9.52 29.36
C TRP A 4 -7.94 8.41 28.47
N TYR A 5 -8.36 7.17 28.70
CA TYR A 5 -7.97 6.02 27.87
C TYR A 5 -8.35 6.23 26.39
N ASN A 6 -9.55 6.78 26.15
CA ASN A 6 -10.02 7.07 24.80
C ASN A 6 -9.18 8.16 24.11
N LYS A 7 -8.77 9.20 24.85
CA LYS A 7 -7.93 10.28 24.31
C LYS A 7 -6.53 9.80 23.89
N TYR A 8 -5.91 8.90 24.66
CA TYR A 8 -4.60 8.32 24.30
C TYR A 8 -4.67 7.42 23.06
N ILE A 9 -5.75 6.63 22.91
CA ILE A 9 -5.97 5.82 21.72
C ILE A 9 -6.11 6.71 20.49
N ILE A 10 -6.94 7.76 20.57
CA ILE A 10 -7.17 8.70 19.47
C ILE A 10 -5.87 9.41 19.06
N MET A 11 -5.07 9.88 20.03
CA MET A 11 -3.76 10.50 19.74
C MET A 11 -2.80 9.53 19.04
N ASN A 12 -2.80 8.25 19.44
CA ASN A 12 -1.95 7.24 18.83
C ASN A 12 -2.39 6.92 17.40
N ILE A 13 -3.70 6.82 17.15
CA ILE A 13 -4.25 6.62 15.80
C ILE A 13 -3.86 7.77 14.88
N TYR A 14 -4.03 9.02 15.30
CA TYR A 14 -3.65 10.18 14.49
C TYR A 14 -2.15 10.18 14.13
N LYS A 15 -1.28 9.76 15.06
CA LYS A 15 0.15 9.62 14.80
C LYS A 15 0.43 8.53 13.75
N LEU A 16 -0.23 7.37 13.86
CA LEU A 16 -0.10 6.29 12.89
C LEU A 16 -0.61 6.70 11.50
N GLU A 17 -1.73 7.41 11.42
CA GLU A 17 -2.23 7.95 10.15
C GLU A 17 -1.25 8.94 9.52
N LYS A 18 -0.63 9.81 10.32
CA LYS A 18 0.37 10.77 9.81
C LYS A 18 1.58 10.05 9.23
N ILE A 19 2.04 8.97 9.88
CA ILE A 19 3.11 8.11 9.37
C ILE A 19 2.68 7.45 8.06
N GLY A 20 1.48 6.86 8.02
CA GLY A 20 0.93 6.23 6.82
C GLY A 20 0.87 7.19 5.62
N ARG A 21 0.36 8.42 5.83
CA ARG A 21 0.39 9.47 4.81
C ARG A 21 1.80 9.78 4.33
N GLY A 22 2.76 9.95 5.25
CA GLY A 22 4.16 10.20 4.91
C GLY A 22 4.74 9.11 4.00
N ILE A 23 4.48 7.84 4.31
CA ILE A 23 4.94 6.71 3.48
C ILE A 23 4.29 6.74 2.10
N ILE A 24 2.99 7.06 1.99
CA ILE A 24 2.31 7.20 0.69
C ILE A 24 2.98 8.26 -0.18
N TYR A 25 3.33 9.42 0.39
CA TYR A 25 4.03 10.47 -0.36
C TYR A 25 5.43 10.00 -0.77
N ILE A 26 6.19 9.37 0.12
CA ILE A 26 7.50 8.79 -0.23
C ILE A 26 7.34 7.84 -1.41
N LEU A 27 6.34 6.95 -1.39
CA LEU A 27 6.08 6.00 -2.47
C LEU A 27 5.69 6.67 -3.79
N ALA A 28 4.93 7.76 -3.76
CA ALA A 28 4.54 8.50 -4.95
C ALA A 28 5.74 9.15 -5.67
N PHE A 29 6.75 9.58 -4.92
CA PHE A 29 7.98 10.15 -5.49
C PHE A 29 9.10 9.12 -5.67
N PHE A 30 8.90 7.90 -5.20
CA PHE A 30 9.92 6.86 -5.22
C PHE A 30 10.44 6.49 -6.61
N PRO A 31 9.62 6.47 -7.68
CA PRO A 31 10.11 6.20 -9.05
C PRO A 31 11.17 7.18 -9.55
N PHE A 32 11.32 8.35 -8.92
CA PHE A 32 12.36 9.33 -9.28
C PHE A 32 13.72 9.03 -8.64
N ILE A 33 13.82 8.04 -7.76
CA ILE A 33 15.06 7.66 -7.11
C ILE A 33 15.82 6.66 -7.99
N VAL A 34 17.04 7.03 -8.35
CA VAL A 34 17.96 6.18 -9.11
C VAL A 34 19.00 5.62 -8.15
N VAL A 35 19.17 4.30 -8.14
CA VAL A 35 20.19 3.64 -7.32
C VAL A 35 21.34 3.20 -8.22
N PRO A 36 22.40 4.02 -8.37
CA PRO A 36 23.56 3.67 -9.18
C PRO A 36 24.25 2.44 -8.60
N HIS A 37 25.00 1.71 -9.44
CA HIS A 37 25.75 0.50 -9.07
C HIS A 37 24.91 -0.76 -8.79
N THR A 38 23.70 -0.83 -9.34
CA THR A 38 22.90 -2.08 -9.37
C THR A 38 22.72 -2.55 -10.81
N LEU A 39 22.47 -3.84 -11.01
CA LEU A 39 22.23 -4.42 -12.35
C LEU A 39 21.04 -3.76 -13.07
N TRP A 40 20.06 -3.26 -12.31
CA TRP A 40 18.86 -2.57 -12.82
C TRP A 40 18.54 -1.32 -11.97
N PRO A 41 19.24 -0.19 -12.22
CA PRO A 41 19.19 1.03 -11.40
C PRO A 41 17.81 1.65 -11.20
N PHE A 42 16.91 1.38 -12.14
CA PHE A 42 15.56 1.96 -12.19
C PHE A 42 14.46 0.99 -11.77
N VAL A 43 14.77 -0.28 -11.51
CA VAL A 43 13.73 -1.31 -11.42
C VAL A 43 13.85 -2.14 -10.14
N PHE A 44 14.98 -2.81 -9.91
CA PHE A 44 15.04 -3.83 -8.87
C PHE A 44 14.95 -3.25 -7.45
N ILE A 45 15.87 -2.35 -7.08
CA ILE A 45 15.83 -1.69 -5.77
C ILE A 45 14.57 -0.84 -5.58
N PRO A 46 14.14 -0.07 -6.61
CA PRO A 46 12.87 0.65 -6.53
C PRO A 46 11.65 -0.25 -6.23
N ASN A 47 11.52 -1.39 -6.91
CA ASN A 47 10.40 -2.30 -6.69
C ASN A 47 10.47 -2.96 -5.30
N LEU A 48 11.66 -3.37 -4.86
CA LEU A 48 11.83 -4.00 -3.55
C LEU A 48 11.39 -3.07 -2.41
N ILE A 49 11.86 -1.81 -2.43
CA ILE A 49 11.48 -0.83 -1.40
C ILE A 49 9.99 -0.50 -1.50
N PHE A 50 9.43 -0.40 -2.72
CA PHE A 50 7.99 -0.22 -2.91
C PHE A 50 7.18 -1.35 -2.24
N TYR A 51 7.58 -2.61 -2.42
CA TYR A 51 6.93 -3.76 -1.79
C TYR A 51 7.03 -3.71 -0.27
N CYS A 52 8.22 -3.44 0.28
CA CYS A 52 8.43 -3.34 1.72
C CYS A 52 7.59 -2.22 2.35
N LEU A 53 7.60 -1.01 1.79
CA LEU A 53 6.85 0.12 2.31
C LEU A 53 5.33 -0.07 2.17
N THR A 54 4.89 -0.71 1.09
CA THR A 54 3.47 -1.08 0.94
C THR A 54 3.05 -2.09 1.99
N ALA A 55 3.87 -3.09 2.31
CA ALA A 55 3.57 -4.04 3.39
C ALA A 55 3.48 -3.33 4.75
N VAL A 56 4.35 -2.34 5.01
CA VAL A 56 4.27 -1.49 6.21
C VAL A 56 2.96 -0.70 6.22
N LEU A 57 2.54 -0.10 5.11
CA LEU A 57 1.27 0.63 5.00
C LEU A 57 0.06 -0.25 5.32
N LEU A 58 0.01 -1.45 4.73
CA LEU A 58 -1.06 -2.41 4.99
C LEU A 58 -1.08 -2.83 6.47
N THR A 59 0.10 -3.03 7.07
CA THR A 59 0.22 -3.34 8.50
C THR A 59 -0.31 -2.20 9.37
N LEU A 60 0.04 -0.95 9.06
CA LEU A 60 -0.48 0.23 9.77
C LEU A 60 -2.00 0.35 9.63
N LEU A 61 -2.52 0.14 8.44
CA LEU A 61 -3.96 0.15 8.16
C LEU A 61 -4.67 -0.90 9.01
N LEU A 62 -4.18 -2.14 9.04
CA LEU A 62 -4.76 -3.21 9.86
C LEU A 62 -4.73 -2.85 11.36
N ILE A 63 -3.61 -2.33 11.87
CA ILE A 63 -3.50 -1.89 13.27
C ILE A 63 -4.56 -0.83 13.60
N ILE A 64 -4.79 0.13 12.71
CA ILE A 64 -5.80 1.17 12.91
C ILE A 64 -7.21 0.55 12.89
N LEU A 65 -7.53 -0.30 11.91
CA LEU A 65 -8.83 -0.96 11.82
C LEU A 65 -9.15 -1.79 13.07
N PHE A 66 -8.18 -2.53 13.61
CA PHE A 66 -8.36 -3.30 14.84
C PHE A 66 -8.53 -2.41 16.08
N LYS A 67 -7.79 -1.30 16.17
CA LYS A 67 -7.90 -0.36 17.32
C LYS A 67 -9.20 0.45 17.30
N ASP A 68 -9.68 0.82 16.13
CA ASP A 68 -10.89 1.62 15.95
C ASP A 68 -12.16 0.74 15.77
N LYS A 69 -12.08 -0.56 16.10
CA LYS A 69 -13.20 -1.52 15.97
C LYS A 69 -13.93 -1.44 14.61
N PHE A 70 -13.19 -1.33 13.51
CA PHE A 70 -13.75 -1.23 12.16
C PHE A 70 -14.73 -0.06 11.92
N ASN A 71 -14.67 1.02 12.72
CA ASN A 71 -15.51 2.18 12.48
C ASN A 71 -15.05 3.01 11.26
N ALA A 72 -13.86 2.72 10.73
CA ALA A 72 -13.36 3.31 9.50
C ALA A 72 -14.11 2.73 8.29
N SER A 73 -14.97 3.55 7.67
CA SER A 73 -15.66 3.17 6.45
C SER A 73 -14.69 3.19 5.27
N ILE A 74 -14.28 2.02 4.77
CA ILE A 74 -13.74 1.93 3.41
C ILE A 74 -14.92 2.21 2.49
N LYS A 75 -14.99 3.42 1.93
CA LYS A 75 -16.06 3.81 1.02
C LYS A 75 -16.08 2.83 -0.15
N ARG A 76 -17.26 2.29 -0.46
CA ARG A 76 -17.45 1.46 -1.66
C ARG A 76 -17.07 2.30 -2.87
N ASN A 77 -15.99 1.91 -3.53
CA ASN A 77 -15.48 2.60 -4.71
C ASN A 77 -15.45 1.59 -5.87
N ASN A 78 -16.20 1.87 -6.93
CA ASN A 78 -16.28 1.00 -8.10
C ASN A 78 -14.91 0.71 -8.71
N LEU A 79 -13.98 1.68 -8.66
CA LEU A 79 -12.61 1.49 -9.13
C LEU A 79 -11.88 0.40 -8.33
N VAL A 80 -12.10 0.33 -7.01
CA VAL A 80 -11.50 -0.72 -6.16
C VAL A 80 -12.03 -2.09 -6.56
N PHE A 81 -13.33 -2.22 -6.84
CA PHE A 81 -13.90 -3.49 -7.29
C PHE A 81 -13.39 -3.92 -8.66
N ILE A 82 -13.24 -2.99 -9.60
CA ILE A 82 -12.65 -3.27 -10.92
C ILE A 82 -11.22 -3.76 -10.75
N ILE A 83 -10.39 -3.06 -9.98
CA ILE A 83 -8.99 -3.43 -9.78
C ILE A 83 -8.88 -4.74 -8.99
N LEU A 84 -9.75 -4.95 -7.99
CA LEU A 84 -9.82 -6.21 -7.25
C LEU A 84 -10.15 -7.38 -8.19
N SER A 85 -11.12 -7.21 -9.09
CA SER A 85 -11.48 -8.24 -10.08
C SER A 85 -10.30 -8.58 -10.99
N PHE A 86 -9.55 -7.57 -11.42
CA PHE A 86 -8.32 -7.75 -12.20
C PHE A 86 -7.27 -8.53 -11.40
N VAL A 87 -7.02 -8.16 -10.14
CA VAL A 87 -6.05 -8.86 -9.27
C VAL A 87 -6.47 -10.32 -9.04
N ILE A 88 -7.77 -10.59 -8.87
CA ILE A 88 -8.30 -11.95 -8.74
C ILE A 88 -8.03 -12.76 -10.02
N VAL A 89 -8.30 -12.19 -11.20
CA VAL A 89 -8.00 -12.86 -12.49
C VAL A 89 -6.50 -13.12 -12.62
N MET A 90 -5.65 -12.17 -12.23
CA MET A 90 -4.19 -12.36 -12.22
C MET A 90 -3.77 -13.47 -11.24
N ALA A 91 -4.40 -13.55 -10.07
CA ALA A 91 -4.12 -14.59 -9.08
C ALA A 91 -4.49 -15.98 -9.60
N ILE A 92 -5.67 -16.11 -10.21
CA ILE A 92 -6.11 -17.35 -10.86
C ILE A 92 -5.13 -17.72 -11.97
N SER A 93 -4.78 -16.76 -12.84
CA SER A 93 -3.84 -16.98 -13.94
C SER A 93 -2.46 -17.41 -13.45
N ALA A 94 -1.99 -16.88 -12.32
CA ALA A 94 -0.70 -17.25 -11.74
C ALA A 94 -0.68 -18.65 -11.14
N ILE A 95 -1.81 -19.12 -10.59
CA ILE A 95 -1.95 -20.48 -10.04
C ILE A 95 -1.99 -21.52 -11.16
N PHE A 96 -2.70 -21.23 -12.26
CA PHE A 96 -2.84 -22.15 -13.40
C PHE A 96 -1.79 -21.91 -14.51
N GLY A 97 -0.81 -21.05 -14.27
CA GLY A 97 0.25 -20.75 -15.21
C GLY A 97 1.22 -21.93 -15.40
N VAL A 98 1.82 -22.03 -16.60
CA VAL A 98 2.81 -23.07 -16.93
C VAL A 98 4.02 -23.01 -15.99
N ASP A 99 4.41 -21.81 -15.58
CA ASP A 99 5.50 -21.55 -14.65
C ASP A 99 4.97 -20.73 -13.47
N ALA A 100 4.58 -21.42 -12.41
CA ALA A 100 4.04 -20.79 -11.20
C ALA A 100 5.05 -19.84 -10.56
N GLN A 101 6.34 -20.21 -10.50
CA GLN A 101 7.36 -19.36 -9.86
C GLN A 101 7.48 -18.01 -10.57
N ASN A 102 7.62 -18.02 -11.89
CA ASN A 102 7.71 -16.79 -12.67
C ASN A 102 6.36 -16.05 -12.72
N SER A 103 5.24 -16.74 -12.60
CA SER A 103 3.92 -16.08 -12.55
C SER A 103 3.69 -15.33 -11.23
N PHE A 104 4.16 -15.87 -10.10
CA PHE A 104 4.01 -15.23 -8.79
C PHE A 104 5.01 -14.09 -8.58
N PHE A 105 6.29 -14.34 -8.88
CA PHE A 105 7.37 -13.42 -8.55
C PHE A 105 7.82 -12.56 -9.74
N GLY A 106 7.53 -12.98 -10.97
CA GLY A 106 8.07 -12.37 -12.17
C GLY A 106 9.54 -12.71 -12.38
N PHE A 107 10.08 -12.28 -13.52
CA PHE A 107 11.51 -12.40 -13.79
C PHE A 107 12.30 -11.36 -12.98
N GLN A 108 13.47 -11.77 -12.50
CA GLN A 108 14.31 -10.99 -11.59
C GLN A 108 14.61 -9.52 -12.01
N PRO A 109 14.72 -9.13 -13.30
CA PRO A 109 14.92 -7.72 -13.62
C PRO A 109 13.72 -6.82 -13.32
N ARG A 110 12.49 -7.36 -13.33
CA ARG A 110 11.26 -6.55 -13.31
C ARG A 110 10.33 -6.87 -12.15
N MET A 111 10.44 -8.07 -11.55
CA MET A 111 9.60 -8.53 -10.44
C MET A 111 8.10 -8.28 -10.66
N GLY A 112 7.63 -8.38 -11.91
CA GLY A 112 6.27 -8.00 -12.35
C GLY A 112 5.23 -9.12 -12.25
N GLY A 113 5.43 -10.09 -11.35
CA GLY A 113 4.48 -11.19 -11.13
C GLY A 113 3.27 -10.75 -10.28
N LEU A 114 2.44 -11.71 -9.87
CA LEU A 114 1.29 -11.49 -9.00
C LEU A 114 1.60 -10.62 -7.77
N LEU A 115 2.77 -10.80 -7.15
CA LEU A 115 3.18 -10.03 -5.97
C LEU A 115 3.21 -8.51 -6.25
N ALA A 116 3.62 -8.10 -7.45
CA ALA A 116 3.61 -6.69 -7.85
C ALA A 116 2.19 -6.13 -7.87
N TYR A 117 1.25 -6.85 -8.49
CA TYR A 117 -0.14 -6.44 -8.57
C TYR A 117 -0.81 -6.38 -7.19
N LEU A 118 -0.48 -7.33 -6.30
CA LEU A 118 -0.93 -7.30 -4.91
C LEU A 118 -0.39 -6.08 -4.16
N ALA A 119 0.89 -5.72 -4.37
CA ALA A 119 1.46 -4.51 -3.79
C ALA A 119 0.80 -3.25 -4.34
N TYR A 120 0.62 -3.13 -5.66
CA TYR A 120 -0.08 -1.98 -6.25
C TYR A 120 -1.50 -1.83 -5.71
N PHE A 121 -2.22 -2.95 -5.59
CA PHE A 121 -3.56 -2.95 -5.01
C PHE A 121 -3.57 -2.57 -3.52
N GLY A 122 -2.62 -3.09 -2.74
CA GLY A 122 -2.48 -2.74 -1.33
C GLY A 122 -2.14 -1.25 -1.11
N TRP A 123 -1.31 -0.69 -1.99
CA TRP A 123 -1.00 0.74 -1.98
C TRP A 123 -2.23 1.58 -2.35
N LEU A 124 -3.02 1.17 -3.36
CA LEU A 124 -4.29 1.82 -3.70
C LEU A 124 -5.27 1.85 -2.52
N ILE A 125 -5.47 0.71 -1.84
CA ILE A 125 -6.33 0.64 -0.66
C ILE A 125 -5.84 1.61 0.41
N SER A 126 -4.52 1.66 0.62
CA SER A 126 -3.88 2.55 1.59
C SER A 126 -4.10 4.02 1.23
N ILE A 127 -4.00 4.41 -0.05
CA ILE A 127 -4.33 5.77 -0.52
C ILE A 127 -5.78 6.12 -0.18
N ILE A 128 -6.73 5.26 -0.53
CA ILE A 128 -8.16 5.52 -0.31
C ILE A 128 -8.46 5.67 1.19
N PHE A 129 -7.77 4.90 2.03
CA PHE A 129 -7.94 4.94 3.47
C PHE A 129 -7.31 6.19 4.11
N PHE A 130 -6.02 6.44 3.85
CA PHE A 130 -5.27 7.50 4.52
C PHE A 130 -5.48 8.90 3.91
N LEU A 131 -5.94 8.97 2.66
CA LEU A 131 -6.20 10.20 1.90
C LEU A 131 -7.67 10.27 1.44
N ASP A 132 -8.59 9.96 2.35
CA ASP A 132 -10.04 9.88 2.10
C ASP A 132 -10.73 11.24 1.84
N ASN A 133 -10.07 12.34 2.18
CA ASN A 133 -10.57 13.70 1.98
C ASN A 133 -9.53 14.61 1.30
N LYS A 134 -10.01 15.64 0.60
CA LYS A 134 -9.15 16.58 -0.15
C LYS A 134 -8.11 17.28 0.74
N GLU A 135 -8.44 17.53 2.00
CA GLU A 135 -7.53 18.20 2.94
C GLU A 135 -6.30 17.34 3.28
N LYS A 136 -6.47 16.02 3.45
CA LYS A 136 -5.37 15.09 3.73
C LYS A 136 -4.43 14.93 2.52
N TRP A 137 -4.91 15.17 1.29
CA TRP A 137 -4.08 15.25 0.08
C TRP A 137 -3.17 16.47 0.02
N ILE A 138 -3.55 17.57 0.68
CA ILE A 138 -2.85 18.87 0.58
C ILE A 138 -2.01 19.13 1.84
N PHE A 139 -2.03 18.21 2.82
CA PHE A 139 -1.45 18.40 4.15
C PHE A 139 0.04 18.82 4.17
N PHE A 140 0.82 18.52 3.13
CA PHE A 140 2.23 18.93 3.02
C PHE A 140 2.49 20.17 2.15
N ILE A 141 1.45 20.69 1.47
CA ILE A 141 1.55 21.85 0.56
C ILE A 141 1.13 23.15 1.26
N LYS A 142 0.41 23.06 2.39
CA LYS A 142 0.12 24.18 3.29
C LYS A 142 1.13 24.23 4.42
#